data_AF-A0A9P5ZM58-F1
#
_entry.id   AF-A0A9P5ZM58-F1
#
_cell.length_a   1.000
_cell.length_b   1.000
_cell.length_c   1.000
_cell.angle_alpha   90.00
_cell.angle_beta   90.00
_cell.angle_gamma   90.00
#
_symmetry.space_group_name_H-M   'P 1'
#
loop_
_entity.id
_entity.type
_entity.pdbx_description
1 polymer ?
#
loop_
_entity_poly.entity_id
_entity_poly.type
_entity_poly.pdbx_seq_one_letter_code
_entity_poly.pdbx_strand_id
1 'polypeptide(L)'
;MNENFRVTSDSETYQYTTRLMQSEATSYAYQSWRRKWRGKGMEYTAGALIWQLNDCWPVTSWAIVDYYLRPKPAYYTISRQLAEVAVGITRTVIQNRDHDRPRQFYEFGAIQSHGARIDILGMNSSLQSIDAELELYCVDLNSGWFHKETRGVHLLPNQSTELISMPCPGPPKTSARKDADPYKVPEWTNSSSVVVSARLINSSTGEVLARHADWPQPLKYLRIPDPKITVKEV
;
A
#
# COMPACT_ATOMS: atom_id res chain seq x y z
N MET A 1 -11.35 13.39 -0.39
CA MET A 1 -10.06 14.08 -0.16
C MET A 1 -9.75 14.26 1.33
N ASN A 2 -10.57 14.99 2.11
CA ASN A 2 -10.26 15.37 3.50
C ASN A 2 -10.08 14.18 4.48
N GLU A 3 -10.55 12.99 4.12
CA GLU A 3 -10.30 11.77 4.87
C GLU A 3 -8.81 11.41 4.92
N ASN A 4 -8.10 11.51 3.78
CA ASN A 4 -6.71 11.04 3.65
C ASN A 4 -5.68 12.17 3.55
N PHE A 5 -6.02 13.29 2.89
CA PHE A 5 -5.12 14.42 2.66
C PHE A 5 -5.61 15.69 3.36
N ARG A 6 -4.69 16.60 3.70
CA ARG A 6 -5.03 17.93 4.22
C ARG A 6 -5.65 18.76 3.10
N VAL A 7 -6.77 19.42 3.39
CA VAL A 7 -7.38 20.37 2.46
C VAL A 7 -6.49 21.61 2.36
N THR A 8 -6.36 22.15 1.16
CA THR A 8 -5.56 23.33 0.85
C THR A 8 -6.34 24.25 -0.09
N SER A 9 -6.13 25.55 0.03
CA SER A 9 -6.62 26.56 -0.93
C SER A 9 -5.67 26.75 -2.12
N ASP A 10 -4.46 26.20 -2.06
CA ASP A 10 -3.50 26.23 -3.17
C ASP A 10 -3.93 25.28 -4.29
N SER A 11 -4.08 25.84 -5.50
CA SER A 11 -4.67 25.11 -6.63
C SER A 11 -3.77 23.99 -7.16
N GLU A 12 -2.45 24.17 -7.14
CA GLU A 12 -1.51 23.16 -7.64
C GLU A 12 -1.44 21.96 -6.69
N THR A 13 -1.32 22.24 -5.39
CA THR A 13 -1.35 21.21 -4.35
C THR A 13 -2.69 20.48 -4.33
N TYR A 14 -3.82 21.18 -4.54
CA TYR A 14 -5.13 20.54 -4.64
C TYR A 14 -5.22 19.58 -5.84
N GLN A 15 -4.74 20.01 -7.02
CA GLN A 15 -4.69 19.17 -8.22
C GLN A 15 -3.77 17.95 -8.04
N TYR A 16 -2.61 18.13 -7.40
CA TYR A 16 -1.70 17.03 -7.12
C TYR A 16 -2.31 16.01 -6.14
N THR A 17 -2.88 16.48 -5.03
CA THR A 17 -3.45 15.60 -4.00
C THR A 17 -4.71 14.85 -4.48
N THR A 18 -5.56 15.45 -5.32
CA THR A 18 -6.67 14.73 -5.96
C THR A 18 -6.19 13.59 -6.85
N ARG A 19 -5.17 13.84 -7.69
CA ARG A 19 -4.58 12.83 -8.58
C ARG A 19 -3.85 11.73 -7.82
N LEU A 20 -3.17 12.07 -6.72
CA LEU A 20 -2.53 11.10 -5.84
C LEU A 20 -3.58 10.24 -5.12
N MET A 21 -4.65 10.83 -4.61
CA MET A 21 -5.77 10.10 -4.01
C MET A 21 -6.40 9.11 -5.00
N GLN A 22 -6.62 9.52 -6.26
CA GLN A 22 -7.10 8.63 -7.32
C GLN A 22 -6.11 7.46 -7.52
N SER A 23 -4.81 7.75 -7.58
CA SER A 23 -3.77 6.72 -7.72
C SER A 23 -3.79 5.72 -6.56
N GLU A 24 -3.84 6.17 -5.30
CA GLU A 24 -3.88 5.29 -4.12
C GLU A 24 -5.14 4.41 -4.13
N ALA A 25 -6.30 5.00 -4.42
CA ALA A 25 -7.57 4.28 -4.46
C ALA A 25 -7.59 3.22 -5.57
N THR A 26 -7.10 3.56 -6.77
CA THR A 26 -7.00 2.62 -7.89
C THR A 26 -5.99 1.50 -7.61
N SER A 27 -4.86 1.81 -6.98
CA SER A 27 -3.89 0.81 -6.52
C SER A 27 -4.55 -0.25 -5.64
N TYR A 28 -5.27 0.20 -4.59
CA TYR A 28 -5.93 -0.68 -3.64
C TYR A 28 -7.03 -1.53 -4.30
N ALA A 29 -7.81 -0.93 -5.21
CA ALA A 29 -8.86 -1.63 -5.93
C ALA A 29 -8.32 -2.75 -6.82
N TYR A 30 -7.32 -2.46 -7.66
CA TYR A 30 -6.67 -3.47 -8.51
C TYR A 30 -6.01 -4.57 -7.69
N GLN A 31 -5.36 -4.22 -6.57
CA GLN A 31 -4.81 -5.22 -5.66
C GLN A 31 -5.87 -6.16 -5.13
N SER A 32 -6.97 -5.62 -4.63
CA SER A 32 -8.07 -6.39 -4.06
C SER A 32 -8.77 -7.28 -5.09
N TRP A 33 -8.98 -6.78 -6.31
CA TRP A 33 -9.59 -7.56 -7.40
C TRP A 33 -8.66 -8.66 -7.89
N ARG A 34 -7.38 -8.37 -8.15
CA ARG A 34 -6.42 -9.39 -8.57
C ARG A 34 -6.17 -10.44 -7.48
N ARG A 35 -6.16 -10.07 -6.19
CA ARG A 35 -6.08 -11.02 -5.07
C ARG A 35 -7.17 -12.11 -5.10
N LYS A 36 -8.33 -11.79 -5.69
CA LYS A 36 -9.47 -12.71 -5.85
C LYS A 36 -9.36 -13.66 -7.05
N TRP A 37 -8.37 -13.48 -7.92
CA TRP A 37 -8.02 -14.44 -8.96
C TRP A 37 -7.06 -15.51 -8.39
N ARG A 38 -7.60 -16.56 -7.76
CA ARG A 38 -6.82 -17.55 -6.98
C ARG A 38 -6.55 -18.87 -7.73
N GLY A 39 -6.68 -18.86 -9.05
CA GLY A 39 -6.45 -20.05 -9.88
C GLY A 39 -7.71 -20.93 -10.01
N LYS A 40 -7.50 -22.15 -10.51
CA LYS A 40 -8.55 -23.04 -11.00
C LYS A 40 -9.59 -23.38 -9.91
N GLY A 41 -10.85 -23.09 -10.17
CA GLY A 41 -11.98 -23.32 -9.24
C GLY A 41 -12.11 -22.26 -8.14
N MET A 42 -11.27 -21.21 -8.16
CA MET A 42 -11.28 -20.09 -7.22
C MET A 42 -11.17 -18.73 -7.96
N GLU A 43 -11.80 -18.63 -9.12
CA GLU A 43 -11.81 -17.46 -10.02
C GLU A 43 -12.83 -16.39 -9.60
N TYR A 44 -12.78 -15.90 -8.36
CA TYR A 44 -13.81 -14.98 -7.85
C TYR A 44 -13.84 -13.61 -8.55
N THR A 45 -12.74 -13.20 -9.17
CA THR A 45 -12.67 -11.95 -9.97
C THR A 45 -11.74 -12.17 -11.14
N ALA A 46 -12.32 -12.24 -12.35
CA ALA A 46 -11.61 -12.56 -13.60
C ALA A 46 -11.39 -11.36 -14.52
N GLY A 47 -11.74 -10.14 -14.07
CA GLY A 47 -11.60 -8.93 -14.86
C GLY A 47 -11.72 -7.68 -14.00
N ALA A 48 -10.99 -6.63 -14.37
CA ALA A 48 -11.00 -5.34 -13.70
C ALA A 48 -10.89 -4.21 -14.74
N LEU A 49 -12.04 -3.60 -15.04
CA LEU A 49 -12.15 -2.44 -15.92
C LEU A 49 -12.48 -1.22 -15.07
N ILE A 50 -11.65 -0.19 -15.13
CA ILE A 50 -11.88 1.04 -14.37
C ILE A 50 -12.52 2.12 -15.23
N TRP A 51 -13.47 2.84 -14.64
CA TRP A 51 -14.01 4.06 -15.21
C TRP A 51 -13.08 5.23 -14.83
N GLN A 52 -12.44 5.96 -15.76
CA GLN A 52 -12.44 5.81 -17.22
C GLN A 52 -11.00 5.94 -17.77
N LEU A 53 -10.78 5.63 -19.05
CA LEU A 53 -9.46 5.73 -19.66
C LEU A 53 -9.05 7.19 -19.92
N ASN A 54 -9.83 7.91 -20.73
CA ASN A 54 -9.48 9.22 -21.30
C ASN A 54 -10.57 10.28 -21.08
N ASP A 55 -10.23 11.54 -21.38
CA ASP A 55 -11.14 12.68 -21.38
C ASP A 55 -11.45 13.16 -22.81
N CYS A 56 -12.68 13.58 -23.08
CA CYS A 56 -13.10 14.14 -24.38
C CYS A 56 -12.92 15.67 -24.49
N TRP A 57 -12.62 16.35 -23.36
CA TRP A 57 -12.32 17.78 -23.27
C TRP A 57 -11.59 18.09 -21.95
N PRO A 58 -10.95 19.27 -21.78
CA PRO A 58 -10.27 19.62 -20.52
C PRO A 58 -11.27 19.75 -19.36
N VAL A 59 -11.28 18.78 -18.44
CA VAL A 59 -12.26 18.70 -17.35
C VAL A 59 -11.73 17.93 -16.14
N THR A 60 -12.41 18.06 -15.00
CA THR A 60 -12.26 17.16 -13.86
C THR A 60 -13.08 15.89 -14.09
N SER A 61 -12.42 14.73 -14.05
CA SER A 61 -13.05 13.43 -14.33
C SER A 61 -12.32 12.28 -13.62
N TRP A 62 -12.79 11.06 -13.85
CA TRP A 62 -12.14 9.81 -13.44
C TRP A 62 -11.09 9.30 -14.44
N ALA A 63 -10.79 10.04 -15.51
CA ALA A 63 -9.86 9.57 -16.52
C ALA A 63 -8.47 9.38 -15.93
N ILE A 64 -7.74 8.36 -16.37
CA ILE A 64 -6.35 8.11 -16.00
C ILE A 64 -5.37 8.73 -17.00
N VAL A 65 -5.85 9.14 -18.17
CA VAL A 65 -5.14 9.97 -19.17
C VAL A 65 -6.00 11.20 -19.45
N ASP A 66 -5.42 12.40 -19.41
CA ASP A 66 -6.17 13.63 -19.66
C ASP A 66 -6.46 13.90 -21.15
N TYR A 67 -7.20 14.97 -21.45
CA TYR A 67 -7.57 15.36 -22.81
C TYR A 67 -6.37 15.60 -23.74
N TYR A 68 -5.25 16.07 -23.18
CA TYR A 68 -4.01 16.32 -23.93
C TYR A 68 -3.12 15.07 -24.01
N LEU A 69 -3.70 13.88 -23.76
CA LEU A 69 -3.02 12.58 -23.76
C LEU A 69 -1.93 12.45 -22.69
N ARG A 70 -2.01 13.23 -21.60
CA ARG A 70 -1.02 13.18 -20.52
C ARG A 70 -1.44 12.13 -19.50
N PRO A 71 -0.59 11.12 -19.22
CA PRO A 71 -0.89 10.12 -18.20
C PRO A 71 -0.89 10.73 -16.80
N LYS A 72 -1.98 10.52 -16.04
CA LYS A 72 -2.10 10.89 -14.63
C LYS A 72 -1.40 9.84 -13.75
N PRO A 73 -1.05 10.14 -12.49
CA PRO A 73 -0.43 9.17 -11.57
C PRO A 73 -1.10 7.79 -11.52
N ALA A 74 -2.44 7.76 -11.59
CA ALA A 74 -3.23 6.52 -11.61
C ALA A 74 -2.88 5.61 -12.82
N TYR A 75 -2.55 6.16 -13.99
CA TYR A 75 -2.13 5.37 -15.15
C TYR A 75 -0.89 4.53 -14.84
N TYR A 76 0.13 5.15 -14.27
CA TYR A 76 1.37 4.47 -13.90
C TYR A 76 1.17 3.44 -12.79
N THR A 77 0.28 3.73 -11.84
CA THR A 77 -0.08 2.80 -10.78
C THR A 77 -0.80 1.57 -11.33
N ILE A 78 -1.79 1.76 -12.20
CA ILE A 78 -2.52 0.67 -12.84
C ILE A 78 -1.56 -0.16 -13.71
N SER A 79 -0.66 0.48 -14.46
CA SER A 79 0.38 -0.21 -15.24
C SER A 79 1.23 -1.15 -14.37
N ARG A 80 1.67 -0.70 -13.19
CA ARG A 80 2.39 -1.56 -12.23
C ARG A 80 1.51 -2.68 -11.67
N GLN A 81 0.25 -2.38 -11.35
CA GLN A 81 -0.67 -3.36 -10.79
C GLN A 81 -1.19 -4.38 -11.82
N LEU A 82 -1.06 -4.11 -13.11
CA LEU A 82 -1.41 -5.01 -14.21
C LEU A 82 -0.19 -5.66 -14.87
N ALA A 83 1.02 -5.40 -14.37
CA ALA A 83 2.21 -6.09 -14.82
C ALA A 83 2.07 -7.61 -14.64
N GLU A 84 2.77 -8.36 -15.49
CA GLU A 84 2.75 -9.83 -15.52
C GLU A 84 3.01 -10.42 -14.12
N VAL A 85 4.05 -9.90 -13.44
CA VAL A 85 4.31 -10.14 -12.03
C VAL A 85 4.02 -8.86 -11.24
N ALA A 86 3.26 -8.98 -10.16
CA ALA A 86 3.01 -7.87 -9.24
C ALA A 86 3.06 -8.35 -7.79
N VAL A 87 3.31 -7.41 -6.88
CA VAL A 87 3.24 -7.62 -5.43
C VAL A 87 2.27 -6.60 -4.83
N GLY A 88 1.42 -7.06 -3.92
CA GLY A 88 0.48 -6.21 -3.20
C GLY A 88 0.69 -6.31 -1.70
N ILE A 89 0.38 -5.23 -0.97
CA ILE A 89 0.41 -5.19 0.49
C ILE A 89 -0.94 -4.66 0.95
N THR A 90 -1.62 -5.41 1.81
CA THR A 90 -2.83 -4.95 2.49
C THR A 90 -2.55 -4.78 3.96
N ARG A 91 -2.69 -3.55 4.45
CA ARG A 91 -2.65 -3.25 5.88
C ARG A 91 -4.04 -3.32 6.49
N THR A 92 -4.19 -4.11 7.54
CA THR A 92 -5.40 -4.14 8.38
C THR A 92 -5.05 -3.64 9.77
N VAL A 93 -5.59 -2.48 10.14
CA VAL A 93 -5.44 -1.92 11.49
C VAL A 93 -6.32 -2.73 12.44
N ILE A 94 -5.74 -3.24 13.54
CA ILE A 94 -6.42 -4.16 14.46
C ILE A 94 -7.47 -3.42 15.28
N GLN A 95 -7.09 -2.30 15.90
CA GLN A 95 -7.97 -1.48 16.74
C GLN A 95 -7.33 -0.11 17.01
N ASN A 96 -8.11 0.96 17.02
CA ASN A 96 -7.64 2.32 17.33
C ASN A 96 -8.07 2.81 18.72
N ARG A 97 -9.02 2.15 19.40
CA ARG A 97 -9.44 2.35 20.81
C ARG A 97 -10.10 1.09 21.37
N ASP A 98 -9.98 0.86 22.69
CA ASP A 98 -10.56 -0.29 23.39
C ASP A 98 -12.08 -0.48 23.19
N HIS A 99 -12.82 0.61 22.97
CA HIS A 99 -14.26 0.60 22.75
C HIS A 99 -14.68 0.71 21.28
N ASP A 100 -13.73 0.67 20.34
CA ASP A 100 -14.05 0.66 18.92
C ASP A 100 -14.88 -0.58 18.60
N ARG A 101 -16.04 -0.35 17.95
CA ARG A 101 -16.81 -1.47 17.41
C ARG A 101 -16.01 -2.10 16.27
N PRO A 102 -15.97 -3.44 16.16
CA PRO A 102 -15.01 -4.16 15.31
C PRO A 102 -15.09 -3.86 13.81
N ARG A 103 -16.13 -3.16 13.33
CA ARG A 103 -16.35 -2.82 11.91
C ARG A 103 -17.24 -1.57 11.71
N GLN A 104 -16.89 -0.39 12.24
CA GLN A 104 -17.67 0.83 11.95
C GLN A 104 -16.93 1.88 11.11
N PHE A 105 -17.71 2.47 10.20
CA PHE A 105 -17.40 3.14 8.93
C PHE A 105 -16.58 4.45 8.97
N TYR A 106 -15.97 4.85 10.08
CA TYR A 106 -15.49 6.25 10.22
C TYR A 106 -14.07 6.47 10.77
N GLU A 107 -13.28 5.43 11.06
CA GLU A 107 -11.90 5.61 11.55
C GLU A 107 -10.93 4.61 10.89
N PHE A 108 -10.77 4.65 9.56
CA PHE A 108 -9.85 3.77 8.78
C PHE A 108 -8.36 4.15 8.89
N GLY A 109 -8.00 4.96 9.88
CA GLY A 109 -6.63 5.43 10.03
C GLY A 109 -5.80 4.56 10.96
N ALA A 110 -4.55 4.26 10.61
CA ALA A 110 -3.53 3.75 11.53
C ALA A 110 -3.08 4.85 12.51
N ILE A 111 -4.00 5.61 13.10
CA ILE A 111 -3.69 6.69 14.03
C ILE A 111 -3.93 6.13 15.42
N GLN A 112 -2.88 6.03 16.22
CA GLN A 112 -2.99 5.42 17.56
C GLN A 112 -3.60 4.02 17.43
N SER A 113 -2.93 3.11 16.73
CA SER A 113 -3.40 1.72 16.61
C SER A 113 -2.73 0.81 17.64
N HIS A 114 -3.48 -0.06 18.29
CA HIS A 114 -2.94 -1.15 19.14
C HIS A 114 -2.10 -2.15 18.33
N GLY A 115 -2.21 -2.13 17.00
CA GLY A 115 -1.42 -2.92 16.07
C GLY A 115 -1.97 -2.82 14.66
N ALA A 116 -1.16 -3.21 13.69
CA ALA A 116 -1.59 -3.49 12.34
C ALA A 116 -1.14 -4.89 11.94
N ARG A 117 -1.89 -5.56 11.07
CA ARG A 117 -1.43 -6.72 10.31
C ARG A 117 -1.12 -6.29 8.88
N ILE A 118 -0.13 -6.94 8.29
CA ILE A 118 0.17 -6.85 6.87
C ILE A 118 -0.04 -8.21 6.22
N ASP A 119 -0.79 -8.21 5.12
CA ASP A 119 -0.89 -9.31 4.20
C ASP A 119 -0.13 -8.95 2.92
N ILE A 120 0.83 -9.78 2.52
CA ILE A 120 1.59 -9.62 1.29
C ILE A 120 1.17 -10.72 0.33
N LEU A 121 0.87 -10.32 -0.90
CA LEU A 121 0.42 -11.21 -1.95
C LEU A 121 1.30 -11.05 -3.18
N GLY A 122 1.56 -12.15 -3.87
CA GLY A 122 2.23 -12.20 -5.17
C GLY A 122 1.21 -12.53 -6.24
N MET A 123 1.33 -11.89 -7.41
CA MET A 123 0.47 -12.12 -8.55
C MET A 123 1.35 -12.53 -9.72
N ASN A 124 1.02 -13.64 -10.37
CA ASN A 124 1.72 -14.11 -11.56
C ASN A 124 0.68 -14.42 -12.63
N SER A 125 0.65 -13.59 -13.67
CA SER A 125 -0.22 -13.75 -14.84
C SER A 125 0.44 -14.52 -15.99
N SER A 126 1.70 -14.95 -15.83
CA SER A 126 2.37 -15.83 -16.78
C SER A 126 1.84 -17.27 -16.66
N LEU A 127 2.15 -18.10 -17.66
CA LEU A 127 1.76 -19.51 -17.69
C LEU A 127 2.77 -20.43 -17.00
N GLN A 128 3.86 -19.88 -16.45
CA GLN A 128 4.93 -20.63 -15.80
C GLN A 128 5.03 -20.25 -14.32
N SER A 129 5.43 -21.20 -13.48
CA SER A 129 5.76 -20.89 -12.10
C SER A 129 7.06 -20.10 -12.03
N ILE A 130 7.15 -19.18 -11.07
CA ILE A 130 8.34 -18.35 -10.88
C ILE A 130 8.82 -18.52 -9.43
N ASP A 131 10.07 -18.97 -9.29
CA ASP A 131 10.79 -18.92 -8.03
C ASP A 131 11.39 -17.51 -7.83
N ALA A 132 11.04 -16.91 -6.70
CA ALA A 132 11.45 -15.55 -6.37
C ALA A 132 11.85 -15.43 -4.90
N GLU A 133 12.60 -14.39 -4.59
CA GLU A 133 12.81 -13.92 -3.23
C GLU A 133 11.89 -12.72 -2.95
N LEU A 134 11.11 -12.83 -1.89
CA LEU A 134 10.36 -11.72 -1.33
C LEU A 134 11.26 -10.98 -0.33
N GLU A 135 11.66 -9.77 -0.68
CA GLU A 135 12.36 -8.86 0.22
C GLU A 135 11.36 -7.90 0.87
N LEU A 136 11.29 -7.93 2.20
CA LEU A 136 10.51 -7.02 3.02
C LEU A 136 11.45 -5.99 3.66
N TYR A 137 11.11 -4.71 3.52
CA TYR A 137 11.84 -3.61 4.13
C TYR A 137 10.86 -2.64 4.80
N CYS A 138 10.96 -2.53 6.12
CA CYS A 138 10.14 -1.65 6.94
C CYS A 138 10.99 -0.52 7.50
N VAL A 139 10.49 0.72 7.42
CA VAL A 139 11.16 1.91 7.97
C VAL A 139 10.17 2.68 8.80
N ASP A 140 10.58 3.09 10.00
CA ASP A 140 9.79 4.01 10.81
C ASP A 140 10.04 5.46 10.38
N LEU A 141 8.97 6.24 10.19
CA LEU A 141 9.08 7.64 9.80
C LEU A 141 9.53 8.56 10.95
N ASN A 142 9.42 8.10 12.20
CA ASN A 142 9.64 8.92 13.39
C ASN A 142 10.96 8.62 14.11
N SER A 143 11.70 7.59 13.70
CA SER A 143 12.95 7.15 14.34
C SER A 143 13.91 6.53 13.32
N GLY A 144 15.12 6.18 13.74
CA GLY A 144 16.08 5.46 12.91
C GLY A 144 15.81 3.94 12.80
N TRP A 145 14.67 3.47 13.30
CA TRP A 145 14.35 2.05 13.29
C TRP A 145 14.03 1.56 11.87
N PHE A 146 14.57 0.39 11.54
CA PHE A 146 14.22 -0.34 10.33
C PHE A 146 14.19 -1.85 10.62
N HIS A 147 13.51 -2.57 9.73
CA HIS A 147 13.51 -4.02 9.70
C HIS A 147 13.66 -4.49 8.26
N LYS A 148 14.51 -5.50 8.04
CA LYS A 148 14.71 -6.12 6.73
C LYS A 148 14.63 -7.62 6.87
N GLU A 149 13.89 -8.26 5.98
CA GLU A 149 13.77 -9.71 5.90
C GLU A 149 13.70 -10.16 4.44
N THR A 150 14.17 -11.38 4.16
CA THR A 150 14.07 -11.99 2.84
C THR A 150 13.59 -13.43 2.98
N ARG A 151 12.67 -13.84 2.11
CA ARG A 151 12.12 -15.21 2.10
C ARG A 151 12.02 -15.73 0.68
N GLY A 152 12.38 -16.98 0.45
CA GLY A 152 12.07 -17.68 -0.78
C GLY A 152 10.55 -17.87 -0.91
N VAL A 153 10.00 -17.55 -2.08
CA VAL A 153 8.58 -17.68 -2.41
C VAL A 153 8.41 -18.29 -3.79
N HIS A 154 7.31 -19.00 -3.97
CA HIS A 154 6.96 -19.63 -5.23
C HIS A 154 5.66 -19.03 -5.75
N LEU A 155 5.72 -18.38 -6.91
CA LEU A 155 4.56 -17.79 -7.56
C LEU A 155 3.98 -18.79 -8.55
N LEU A 156 2.79 -19.31 -8.22
CA LEU A 156 2.11 -20.27 -9.08
C LEU A 156 1.66 -19.61 -10.41
N PRO A 157 1.59 -20.36 -11.51
CA PRO A 157 1.20 -19.83 -12.81
C PRO A 157 -0.27 -19.35 -12.80
N ASN A 158 -0.51 -18.25 -13.51
CA ASN A 158 -1.80 -17.66 -13.79
C ASN A 158 -2.73 -17.51 -12.57
N GLN A 159 -2.20 -17.05 -11.44
CA GLN A 159 -2.98 -16.82 -10.22
C GLN A 159 -2.29 -15.84 -9.25
N SER A 160 -3.03 -15.44 -8.23
CA SER A 160 -2.53 -14.73 -7.05
C SER A 160 -2.29 -15.70 -5.90
N THR A 161 -1.20 -15.51 -5.18
CA THR A 161 -0.76 -16.34 -4.05
C THR A 161 -0.55 -15.46 -2.82
N GLU A 162 -1.10 -15.86 -1.68
CA GLU A 162 -0.80 -15.23 -0.38
C GLU A 162 0.61 -15.64 0.05
N LEU A 163 1.51 -14.68 0.24
CA LEU A 163 2.92 -14.95 0.55
C LEU A 163 3.18 -14.86 2.05
N ILE A 164 2.68 -13.81 2.69
CA ILE A 164 2.89 -13.55 4.11
C ILE A 164 1.60 -12.98 4.70
N SER A 165 1.25 -13.40 5.91
CA SER A 165 0.27 -12.71 6.75
C SER A 165 0.81 -12.64 8.18
N MET A 166 1.18 -11.44 8.62
CA MET A 166 1.89 -11.24 9.89
C MET A 166 1.51 -9.91 10.56
N PRO A 167 1.76 -9.73 11.87
CA PRO A 167 1.77 -8.41 12.48
C PRO A 167 2.75 -7.49 11.77
N CYS A 168 2.37 -6.23 11.55
CA CYS A 168 3.25 -5.21 10.98
C CYS A 168 4.47 -5.04 11.89
N PRO A 169 5.70 -5.27 11.39
CA PRO A 169 6.90 -4.94 12.13
C PRO A 169 6.89 -3.46 12.54
N GLY A 170 7.45 -3.15 13.70
CA GLY A 170 7.60 -1.77 14.14
C GLY A 170 8.64 -1.65 15.25
N PRO A 171 9.04 -0.41 15.58
CA PRO A 171 10.01 -0.20 16.64
C PRO A 171 9.48 -0.75 17.97
N PRO A 172 10.38 -1.12 18.91
CA PRO A 172 9.98 -1.51 20.24
C PRO A 172 8.99 -0.51 20.82
N LYS A 173 8.03 -1.00 21.60
CA LYS A 173 7.14 -0.13 22.36
C LYS A 173 8.01 0.80 23.20
N THR A 174 7.84 2.11 23.04
CA THR A 174 8.52 3.09 23.90
C THR A 174 8.06 2.86 25.33
N SER A 175 8.97 2.52 26.23
CA SER A 175 8.65 2.27 27.64
C SER A 175 8.20 3.56 28.35
N ALA A 176 7.04 3.48 29.02
CA ALA A 176 6.80 3.81 30.43
C ALA A 176 5.57 4.69 30.73
N ARG A 177 4.59 4.10 31.43
CA ARG A 177 4.28 4.56 32.81
C ARG A 177 4.59 3.41 33.76
N LYS A 178 5.51 3.61 34.70
CA LYS A 178 5.84 2.64 35.78
C LYS A 178 4.69 2.41 36.78
N ASP A 179 3.58 3.12 36.63
CA ASP A 179 2.42 3.02 37.51
C ASP A 179 1.27 2.28 36.81
N ALA A 180 1.50 1.10 36.25
CA ALA A 180 0.51 0.37 35.47
C ALA A 180 -0.63 -0.16 36.36
N ASP A 181 -1.66 0.66 36.52
CA ASP A 181 -3.00 0.31 37.00
C ASP A 181 -3.57 -0.87 36.20
N PRO A 182 -4.09 -1.93 36.84
CA PRO A 182 -4.73 -3.06 36.16
C PRO A 182 -5.97 -2.70 35.32
N TYR A 183 -6.47 -1.46 35.38
CA TYR A 183 -7.51 -0.92 34.51
C TYR A 183 -6.99 -0.10 33.30
N LYS A 184 -5.68 -0.12 32.99
CA LYS A 184 -5.10 0.67 31.88
C LYS A 184 -5.25 0.04 30.49
N VAL A 185 -5.73 0.87 29.58
CA VAL A 185 -5.72 0.76 28.11
C VAL A 185 -4.42 0.11 27.58
N PRO A 186 -4.47 -0.96 26.75
CA PRO A 186 -3.31 -1.58 26.15
C PRO A 186 -2.43 -0.56 25.38
N GLU A 187 -1.11 -0.64 25.60
CA GLU A 187 -0.15 0.28 24.97
C GLU A 187 -0.21 0.24 23.44
N TRP A 188 -0.36 1.42 22.83
CA TRP A 188 -0.30 1.65 21.39
C TRP A 188 1.00 1.11 20.79
N THR A 189 0.92 0.61 19.55
CA THR A 189 2.12 0.25 18.79
C THR A 189 2.60 1.41 17.95
N ASN A 190 3.90 1.45 17.72
CA ASN A 190 4.54 2.39 16.80
C ASN A 190 4.46 1.92 15.33
N SER A 191 3.68 0.88 15.02
CA SER A 191 3.48 0.40 13.65
C SER A 191 2.71 1.39 12.76
N SER A 192 2.07 2.39 13.38
CA SER A 192 1.34 3.51 12.77
C SER A 192 2.22 4.49 12.00
N SER A 193 3.53 4.49 12.22
CA SER A 193 4.48 5.32 11.47
C SER A 193 5.40 4.51 10.56
N VAL A 194 5.18 3.20 10.45
CA VAL A 194 6.03 2.30 9.68
C VAL A 194 5.55 2.21 8.23
N VAL A 195 6.40 2.61 7.30
CA VAL A 195 6.27 2.34 5.86
C VAL A 195 6.78 0.94 5.59
N VAL A 196 6.01 0.14 4.84
CA VAL A 196 6.35 -1.24 4.49
C VAL A 196 6.57 -1.32 2.98
N SER A 197 7.76 -1.75 2.57
CA SER A 197 8.12 -1.97 1.17
C SER A 197 8.33 -3.45 0.92
N ALA A 198 7.77 -3.97 -0.16
CA ALA A 198 7.97 -5.33 -0.64
C ALA A 198 8.57 -5.32 -2.05
N ARG A 199 9.54 -6.21 -2.30
CA ARG A 199 10.09 -6.47 -3.62
C ARG A 199 10.07 -7.97 -3.91
N LEU A 200 9.68 -8.35 -5.12
CA LEU A 200 9.87 -9.69 -5.65
C LEU A 200 11.09 -9.67 -6.56
N ILE A 201 12.06 -10.54 -6.29
CA ILE A 201 13.32 -10.64 -7.00
C ILE A 201 13.40 -12.04 -7.60
N ASN A 202 13.66 -12.18 -8.89
CA ASN A 202 13.80 -13.50 -9.51
C ASN A 202 15.03 -14.23 -8.91
N SER A 203 14.83 -15.44 -8.39
CA SER A 203 15.91 -16.18 -7.70
C SER A 203 17.04 -16.61 -8.64
N SER A 204 16.78 -16.73 -9.95
CA SER A 204 17.78 -17.15 -10.93
C SER A 204 18.53 -15.99 -11.57
N THR A 205 17.84 -14.87 -11.88
CA THR A 205 18.44 -13.73 -12.58
C THR A 205 18.85 -12.57 -11.65
N GLY A 206 18.31 -12.52 -10.43
CA GLY A 206 18.47 -11.37 -9.53
C GLY A 206 17.68 -10.12 -9.95
N GLU A 207 16.83 -10.22 -10.97
CA GLU A 207 16.02 -9.11 -11.47
C GLU A 207 14.86 -8.78 -10.53
N VAL A 208 14.60 -7.48 -10.33
CA VAL A 208 13.42 -7.03 -9.56
C VAL A 208 12.17 -7.13 -10.44
N LEU A 209 11.36 -8.17 -10.20
CA LEU A 209 10.12 -8.44 -10.93
C LEU A 209 9.01 -7.45 -10.58
N ALA A 210 8.86 -7.14 -9.30
CA ALA A 210 7.81 -6.23 -8.82
C ALA A 210 8.21 -5.52 -7.53
N ARG A 211 7.60 -4.35 -7.30
CA ARG A 211 7.77 -3.58 -6.06
C ARG A 211 6.47 -2.91 -5.66
N HIS A 212 6.21 -2.84 -4.35
CA HIS A 212 5.09 -2.12 -3.78
C HIS A 212 5.46 -1.54 -2.42
N ALA A 213 4.89 -0.38 -2.09
CA ALA A 213 5.08 0.26 -0.80
C ALA A 213 3.72 0.64 -0.21
N ASP A 214 3.48 0.21 1.01
CA ASP A 214 2.33 0.56 1.82
C ASP A 214 2.76 1.62 2.85
N TRP A 215 2.11 2.78 2.76
CA TRP A 215 2.29 3.87 3.72
C TRP A 215 1.16 3.82 4.75
N PRO A 216 1.45 4.09 6.03
CA PRO A 216 0.40 4.13 7.04
C PRO A 216 -0.56 5.28 6.73
N GLN A 217 -1.81 4.95 6.42
CA GLN A 217 -2.85 5.93 6.14
C GLN A 217 -3.61 6.26 7.42
N PRO A 218 -4.08 7.51 7.62
CA PRO A 218 -4.25 8.54 6.61
C PRO A 218 -3.02 9.47 6.54
N LEU A 219 -2.63 9.83 5.32
CA LEU A 219 -1.39 10.57 5.03
C LEU A 219 -1.36 11.96 5.67
N LYS A 220 -2.51 12.58 5.93
CA LYS A 220 -2.63 13.91 6.55
C LYS A 220 -2.02 14.00 7.96
N TYR A 221 -1.84 12.87 8.65
CA TYR A 221 -1.23 12.82 9.98
C TYR A 221 0.26 12.52 9.95
N LEU A 222 0.80 12.11 8.80
CA LEU A 222 2.23 11.85 8.65
C LEU A 222 3.00 13.16 8.52
N ARG A 223 4.24 13.14 9.02
CA ARG A 223 5.26 14.14 8.73
C ARG A 223 6.21 13.51 7.72
N ILE A 224 5.98 13.79 6.45
CA ILE A 224 6.82 13.27 5.37
C ILE A 224 8.13 14.07 5.37
N PRO A 225 9.30 13.43 5.50
CA PRO A 225 10.59 14.13 5.44
C PRO A 225 10.83 14.71 4.05
N ASP A 226 11.53 15.84 3.97
CA ASP A 226 11.98 16.39 2.68
C ASP A 226 12.98 15.41 2.05
N PRO A 227 12.68 14.86 0.85
CA PRO A 227 13.53 13.87 0.21
C PRO A 227 14.82 14.46 -0.39
N LYS A 228 15.00 15.80 -0.39
CA LYS A 228 16.19 16.50 -0.91
C LYS A 228 16.57 16.07 -2.33
N ILE A 229 15.56 15.86 -3.18
CA ILE A 229 15.76 15.40 -4.57
C ILE A 229 16.31 16.57 -5.39
N THR A 230 17.43 16.33 -6.08
CA THR A 230 18.00 17.26 -7.06
C THR A 230 17.76 16.71 -8.46
N VAL A 231 17.07 17.47 -9.31
CA VAL A 231 16.85 17.12 -10.72
C VAL A 231 17.85 17.90 -11.56
N LYS A 232 18.59 17.20 -12.42
CA LYS A 232 19.44 17.81 -13.45
C LYS A 232 18.75 17.58 -14.80
N GLU A 233 18.45 18.65 -15.52
CA GLU A 233 18.07 18.54 -16.92
C GLU A 233 19.32 18.10 -17.70
N VAL A 234 19.17 17.04 -18.49
CA VAL A 234 20.22 16.46 -19.35
C VAL A 234 19.93 16.86 -20.78
#